data_AF-A0A1D9GU70-F1
#
_entry.id   AF-A0A1D9GU70-F1
#
_cell.length_a   1.000
_cell.length_b   1.000
_cell.length_c   1.000
_cell.angle_alpha   90.00
_cell.angle_beta   90.00
_cell.angle_gamma   90.00
#
_symmetry.space_group_name_H-M   'P 1'
#
loop_
_entity.id
_entity.type
_entity.pdbx_description
1 polymer ?
#
loop_
_entity_poly.entity_id
_entity_poly.type
_entity_poly.pdbx_seq_one_letter_code
_entity_poly.pdbx_strand_id
1 'polypeptide(L)'
;MLPMCARIRLKPGSLPRVREWAAHLREHRAEALRTLAAEGVSIESVFLDSSADGDFLVYYMRAASEAQARQAAQASTAAIDDYHRAFKRDTWAQLTRLELLVDLQCEAGPSPQGDAGPADTARARTDG
;
A
#
# COMPACT_ATOMS: atom_id res chain seq x y z
N MET A 1 4.75 11.44 -0.31
CA MET A 1 3.78 10.55 0.37
C MET A 1 4.30 10.27 1.78
N LEU A 2 3.43 10.39 2.78
CA LEU A 2 3.76 10.27 4.19
C LEU A 2 3.70 8.80 4.63
N PRO A 3 4.75 8.28 5.29
CA PRO A 3 4.70 6.95 5.90
C PRO A 3 3.87 6.98 7.19
N MET A 4 3.13 5.90 7.43
CA MET A 4 2.35 5.70 8.64
C MET A 4 2.57 4.26 9.09
N CYS A 5 2.79 4.07 10.39
CA CYS A 5 2.93 2.74 10.94
C CYS A 5 2.06 2.58 12.20
N ALA A 6 1.37 1.46 12.32
CA ALA A 6 0.57 1.12 13.47
C ALA A 6 0.76 -0.34 13.86
N ARG A 7 0.83 -0.60 15.15
CA ARG A 7 0.80 -1.94 15.73
C ARG A 7 -0.58 -2.18 16.34
N ILE A 8 -1.20 -3.26 15.92
CA ILE A 8 -2.55 -3.64 16.32
C ILE A 8 -2.47 -4.90 17.16
N ARG A 9 -2.86 -4.85 18.44
CA ARG A 9 -3.08 -6.06 19.22
C ARG A 9 -4.35 -6.74 18.74
N LEU A 10 -4.26 -8.03 18.44
CA LEU A 10 -5.40 -8.84 18.04
C LEU A 10 -6.14 -9.41 19.25
N LYS A 11 -7.44 -9.65 19.09
CA LYS A 11 -8.22 -10.43 20.05
C LYS A 11 -7.72 -11.89 20.04
N PRO A 12 -7.76 -12.62 21.17
CA PRO A 12 -7.35 -14.01 21.23
C PRO A 12 -8.06 -14.88 20.18
N GLY A 13 -7.33 -15.78 19.52
CA GLY A 13 -7.89 -16.68 18.51
C GLY A 13 -8.20 -16.05 17.16
N SER A 14 -7.77 -14.81 16.90
CA SER A 14 -8.06 -14.12 15.62
C SER A 14 -7.23 -14.62 14.42
N LEU A 15 -6.18 -15.42 14.63
CA LEU A 15 -5.25 -15.82 13.56
C LEU A 15 -5.92 -16.50 12.35
N PRO A 16 -6.89 -17.42 12.50
CA PRO A 16 -7.61 -17.98 11.35
C PRO A 16 -8.29 -16.89 10.52
N ARG A 17 -8.98 -15.94 11.17
CA ARG A 17 -9.64 -14.81 10.51
C ARG A 17 -8.65 -13.87 9.82
N VAL A 18 -7.47 -13.65 10.41
CA VAL A 18 -6.37 -12.90 9.79
C VAL A 18 -5.90 -13.57 8.50
N ARG A 19 -5.72 -14.90 8.51
CA ARG A 19 -5.28 -15.65 7.33
C ARG A 19 -6.31 -15.65 6.22
N GLU A 20 -7.59 -15.83 6.58
CA GLU A 20 -8.72 -15.70 5.66
C GLU A 20 -8.81 -14.30 5.06
N TRP A 21 -8.71 -13.25 5.88
CA TRP A 21 -8.69 -11.87 5.42
C TRP A 21 -7.55 -11.62 4.43
N ALA A 22 -6.34 -12.05 4.75
CA ALA A 22 -5.19 -11.89 3.87
C ALA A 22 -5.33 -12.66 2.55
N ALA A 23 -5.95 -13.85 2.57
CA ALA A 23 -6.25 -14.61 1.36
C ALA A 23 -7.28 -13.89 0.48
N HIS A 24 -8.36 -13.39 1.08
CA HIS A 24 -9.40 -12.65 0.38
C HIS A 24 -8.86 -11.39 -0.31
N LEU A 25 -8.01 -10.59 0.36
CA LEU A 25 -7.38 -9.42 -0.27
C LEU A 25 -6.46 -9.79 -1.45
N ARG A 26 -5.77 -10.93 -1.37
CA ARG A 26 -4.93 -11.41 -2.49
C ARG A 26 -5.77 -11.86 -3.69
N GLU A 27 -6.88 -12.54 -3.44
CA GLU A 27 -7.82 -12.96 -4.47
C GLU A 27 -8.50 -11.75 -5.14
N HIS A 28 -8.86 -10.73 -4.35
CA HIS A 28 -9.53 -9.52 -4.82
C HIS A 28 -8.55 -8.35 -5.05
N ARG A 29 -7.29 -8.66 -5.38
CA ARG A 29 -6.18 -7.69 -5.45
C ARG A 29 -6.49 -6.49 -6.34
N ALA A 30 -7.12 -6.71 -7.50
CA ALA A 30 -7.43 -5.63 -8.43
C ALA A 30 -8.42 -4.62 -7.82
N GLU A 31 -9.40 -5.09 -7.03
CA GLU A 31 -10.32 -4.21 -6.31
C GLU A 31 -9.61 -3.48 -5.17
N ALA A 32 -8.80 -4.20 -4.38
CA ALA A 32 -7.99 -3.61 -3.31
C ALA A 32 -7.10 -2.46 -3.82
N LEU A 33 -6.42 -2.69 -4.95
CA LEU A 33 -5.55 -1.66 -5.53
C LEU A 33 -6.34 -0.45 -6.03
N ARG A 34 -7.57 -0.64 -6.53
CA ARG A 34 -8.42 0.49 -6.95
C ARG A 34 -8.87 1.33 -5.76
N THR A 35 -9.27 0.71 -4.65
CA THR A 35 -9.70 1.44 -3.45
C THR A 35 -8.53 2.19 -2.83
N LEU A 36 -7.37 1.53 -2.67
CA LEU A 36 -6.14 2.18 -2.20
C LEU A 36 -5.72 3.36 -3.09
N ALA A 37 -5.81 3.23 -4.42
CA ALA A 37 -5.49 4.33 -5.33
C ALA A 37 -6.45 5.52 -5.16
N ALA A 38 -7.77 5.26 -5.01
CA ALA A 38 -8.77 6.30 -4.73
C ALA A 38 -8.54 7.00 -3.38
N GLU A 39 -7.98 6.30 -2.41
CA GLU A 39 -7.57 6.83 -1.10
C GLU A 39 -6.25 7.61 -1.15
N GLY A 40 -5.53 7.59 -2.27
CA GLY A 40 -4.20 8.18 -2.40
C GLY A 40 -3.12 7.38 -1.65
N VAL A 41 -3.36 6.09 -1.41
CA VAL A 41 -2.43 5.14 -0.79
C VAL A 41 -1.62 4.44 -1.89
N SER A 42 -0.30 4.47 -1.75
CA SER A 42 0.66 3.83 -2.68
C SER A 42 1.22 2.51 -2.17
N ILE A 43 1.24 2.34 -0.85
CA ILE A 43 1.71 1.14 -0.19
C ILE A 43 0.76 0.88 0.97
N GLU A 44 0.27 -0.36 1.06
CA GLU A 44 -0.25 -0.95 2.28
C GLU A 44 0.43 -2.31 2.45
N SER A 45 1.22 -2.44 3.51
CA SER A 45 1.90 -3.67 3.90
C SER A 45 1.47 -4.04 5.31
N VAL A 46 1.06 -5.30 5.49
CA VAL A 46 0.57 -5.79 6.78
C VAL A 46 1.34 -7.03 7.17
N PHE A 47 2.02 -6.97 8.31
CA PHE A 47 2.85 -8.04 8.84
C PHE A 47 2.17 -8.65 10.07
N LEU A 48 2.39 -9.94 10.31
CA LEU A 48 1.99 -10.60 11.55
C LEU A 48 3.21 -10.70 12.48
N ASP A 49 3.04 -10.27 13.72
CA ASP A 49 3.98 -10.40 14.84
C ASP A 49 3.30 -11.25 15.92
N SER A 50 3.78 -12.47 16.16
CA SER A 50 3.24 -13.38 17.18
C SER A 50 4.31 -13.64 18.23
N SER A 51 3.97 -13.38 19.49
CA SER A 51 4.88 -13.59 20.64
C SER A 51 4.13 -14.14 21.85
N ALA A 52 4.86 -14.40 22.95
CA ALA A 52 4.24 -14.78 24.22
C ALA A 52 3.27 -13.72 24.76
N ASP A 53 3.45 -12.45 24.37
CA ASP A 53 2.60 -11.34 24.79
C ASP A 53 1.31 -11.23 23.99
N GLY A 54 1.16 -12.01 22.92
CA GLY A 54 -0.02 -12.08 22.05
C GLY A 54 0.30 -11.96 20.57
N ASP A 55 -0.77 -11.89 19.77
CA ASP A 55 -0.69 -11.69 18.32
C ASP A 55 -0.94 -10.24 17.94
N PHE A 56 -0.18 -9.76 16.97
CA PHE A 56 -0.21 -8.38 16.53
C PHE A 56 -0.14 -8.27 15.01
N LEU A 57 -0.79 -7.25 14.45
CA LEU A 57 -0.56 -6.82 13.08
C LEU A 57 0.24 -5.54 13.07
N VAL A 58 1.25 -5.47 12.21
CA VAL A 58 1.98 -4.22 11.93
C VAL A 58 1.56 -3.74 10.55
N TYR A 59 0.82 -2.63 10.52
CA TYR A 59 0.42 -1.94 9.31
C TYR A 59 1.46 -0.88 8.96
N TYR A 60 2.01 -0.93 7.76
CA TYR A 60 2.78 0.15 7.15
C TYR A 60 2.05 0.66 5.91
N MET A 61 1.79 1.96 5.87
CA MET A 61 1.13 2.61 4.75
C MET A 61 1.92 3.81 4.27
N ARG A 62 1.83 4.12 2.97
CA ARG A 62 2.27 5.39 2.41
C ARG A 62 1.12 6.06 1.68
N ALA A 63 0.70 7.22 2.14
CA ALA A 63 -0.42 7.97 1.56
C ALA A 63 -0.03 9.41 1.21
N ALA A 64 -0.73 10.03 0.27
CA ALA A 64 -0.58 11.46 0.00
C ALA A 64 -1.05 12.30 1.21
N SER A 65 -2.17 11.91 1.82
CA SER A 65 -2.75 12.55 3.01
C SER A 65 -3.49 11.51 3.85
N GLU A 66 -3.18 11.45 5.15
CA GLU A 66 -3.88 10.55 6.08
C GLU A 66 -5.37 10.90 6.21
N ALA A 67 -5.68 12.20 6.28
CA ALA A 67 -7.06 12.67 6.40
C ALA A 67 -7.89 12.29 5.17
N GLN A 68 -7.32 12.46 3.98
CA GLN A 68 -7.98 12.09 2.72
C GLN A 68 -8.19 10.58 2.62
N ALA A 69 -7.15 9.78 2.90
CA ALA A 69 -7.25 8.32 2.87
C ALA A 69 -8.35 7.82 3.84
N ARG A 70 -8.37 8.37 5.06
CA ARG A 70 -9.41 8.04 6.04
C ARG A 70 -10.81 8.42 5.56
N GLN A 71 -10.99 9.60 5.00
CA GLN A 71 -12.29 10.05 4.51
C GLN A 71 -12.77 9.18 3.33
N ALA A 72 -11.89 8.86 2.39
CA ALA A 72 -12.19 8.00 1.26
C ALA A 72 -12.57 6.57 1.70
N ALA A 73 -11.81 5.97 2.62
CA ALA A 73 -12.11 4.66 3.20
C ALA A 73 -13.46 4.63 3.97
N GLN A 74 -13.83 5.75 4.59
CA GLN A 74 -15.11 5.90 5.29
C GLN A 74 -16.29 6.06 4.35
N ALA A 75 -16.09 6.72 3.20
CA ALA A 75 -17.12 6.94 2.20
C ALA A 75 -17.24 5.79 1.18
N SER A 76 -16.28 4.85 1.19
CA SER A 76 -16.27 3.73 0.24
C SER A 76 -17.47 2.81 0.43
N THR A 77 -18.04 2.41 -0.72
CA THR A 77 -19.11 1.43 -0.86
C THR A 77 -18.63 0.14 -1.53
N ALA A 78 -17.30 0.00 -1.71
CA ALA A 78 -16.72 -1.20 -2.31
C ALA A 78 -16.85 -2.38 -1.34
N ALA A 79 -17.18 -3.56 -1.89
CA ALA A 79 -17.37 -4.77 -1.10
C ALA A 79 -16.10 -5.17 -0.34
N ILE A 80 -14.93 -4.95 -0.95
CA ILE A 80 -13.66 -5.24 -0.30
C ILE A 80 -13.40 -4.37 0.94
N ASP A 81 -13.85 -3.12 0.93
CA ASP A 81 -13.66 -2.20 2.05
C ASP A 81 -14.63 -2.53 3.19
N ASP A 82 -15.86 -2.96 2.87
CA ASP A 82 -16.80 -3.49 3.85
C ASP A 82 -16.28 -4.76 4.51
N TYR A 83 -15.71 -5.69 3.74
CA TYR A 83 -15.07 -6.89 4.25
C TYR A 83 -13.87 -6.56 5.15
N HIS A 84 -13.04 -5.60 4.73
CA HIS A 84 -11.89 -5.12 5.49
C HIS A 84 -12.34 -4.45 6.80
N ARG A 85 -13.42 -3.66 6.79
CA ARG A 85 -14.01 -3.04 7.99
C ARG A 85 -14.58 -4.08 8.95
N ALA A 86 -15.24 -5.11 8.43
CA ALA A 86 -15.71 -6.23 9.22
C ALA A 86 -14.53 -6.95 9.91
N PHE A 87 -13.49 -7.29 9.15
CA PHE A 87 -12.26 -7.86 9.69
C PHE A 87 -11.66 -7.03 10.84
N LYS A 88 -11.54 -5.71 10.67
CA LYS A 88 -11.04 -4.81 11.73
C LYS A 88 -11.89 -4.89 13.00
N ARG A 89 -13.20 -4.74 12.87
CA ARG A 89 -14.15 -4.83 14.00
C ARG A 89 -14.06 -6.18 14.72
N ASP A 90 -13.93 -7.26 13.96
CA ASP A 90 -13.97 -8.61 14.50
C ASP A 90 -12.67 -8.96 15.23
N THR A 91 -11.52 -8.47 14.75
CA THR A 91 -10.19 -8.94 15.21
C THR A 91 -9.37 -7.93 16.01
N TRP A 92 -9.60 -6.62 15.87
CA TRP A 92 -8.76 -5.62 16.53
C TRP A 92 -9.16 -5.42 17.99
N ALA A 93 -8.18 -5.51 18.90
CA ALA A 93 -8.37 -5.23 20.32
C ALA A 93 -7.84 -3.83 20.70
N GLN A 94 -6.66 -3.47 20.20
CA GLN A 94 -6.03 -2.19 20.49
C GLN A 94 -5.19 -1.74 19.30
N LEU A 95 -5.29 -0.47 18.92
CA LEU A 95 -4.41 0.16 17.94
C LEU A 95 -3.43 1.08 18.66
N THR A 96 -2.15 0.95 18.33
CA THR A 96 -1.09 1.86 18.78
C THR A 96 -0.37 2.40 17.56
N ARG A 97 -0.40 3.72 17.36
CA ARG A 97 0.41 4.37 16.32
C ARG A 97 1.87 4.37 16.75
N LEU A 98 2.76 4.02 15.81
CA LEU A 98 4.20 4.03 16.06
C LEU A 98 4.81 5.38 15.66
N GLU A 99 5.85 5.77 16.38
CA GLU A 99 6.67 6.92 16.06
C GLU A 99 7.52 6.64 14.82
N LEU A 100 7.57 7.60 13.90
CA LEU A 100 8.48 7.55 12.77
C LEU A 100 9.84 8.08 13.21
N LEU A 101 10.84 7.21 13.32
CA LEU A 101 12.22 7.62 13.63
C LEU A 101 13.00 8.02 12.38
N VAL A 102 12.76 7.35 11.25
CA VAL A 102 13.46 7.57 9.99
C VAL A 102 12.60 7.15 8.80
N ASP A 103 12.64 7.92 7.71
CA ASP A 103 12.05 7.59 6.41
C ASP A 103 13.08 7.85 5.30
N LEU A 104 13.55 6.79 4.64
CA LEU A 104 14.51 6.88 3.54
C LEU A 104 13.88 6.28 2.28
N GLN A 105 14.00 7.01 1.17
CA GLN A 105 13.53 6.56 -0.13
C GLN A 105 14.68 6.62 -1.13
N CYS A 106 14.92 5.52 -1.84
CA CYS A 106 15.76 5.56 -3.03
C CYS A 106 14.88 6.00 -4.19
N GLU A 107 15.21 7.13 -4.83
CA GLU A 107 14.65 7.40 -6.16
C GLU A 107 15.23 6.35 -7.11
N ALA A 108 14.40 5.73 -7.95
CA ALA A 108 14.91 5.00 -9.09
C ALA A 108 15.66 6.02 -9.96
N GLY A 109 16.99 5.95 -9.98
CA GLY A 109 17.79 6.77 -10.89
C GLY A 109 17.30 6.61 -12.32
N PRO A 110 17.55 7.58 -13.22
CA PRO A 110 17.09 7.50 -14.59
C PRO A 110 17.53 6.16 -15.21
N SER A 111 16.55 5.41 -15.74
CA SER A 111 16.84 4.20 -16.52
C SER A 111 17.73 4.59 -17.70
N PRO A 112 18.84 3.87 -17.97
CA PRO A 112 19.69 4.17 -19.11
C PRO A 112 18.99 3.68 -20.39
N GLN A 113 18.13 4.52 -20.98
CA GLN A 113 17.59 4.28 -22.32
C GLN A 113 17.66 5.56 -23.16
N GLY A 114 18.59 5.53 -24.13
CA GLY A 114 18.35 6.10 -25.46
C GLY A 114 18.94 7.46 -25.76
N ASP A 115 20.27 7.63 -25.66
CA ASP A 115 20.94 8.61 -26.53
C ASP A 115 21.04 8.00 -27.94
N ALA A 116 19.93 8.06 -28.68
CA ALA A 116 19.97 7.98 -30.13
C ALA A 116 20.06 9.42 -30.65
N GLY A 117 21.29 9.94 -30.68
CA GLY A 117 21.62 11.19 -31.35
C GLY A 117 21.15 11.18 -32.81
N PRO A 118 20.82 12.35 -33.38
CA PRO A 118 20.04 12.46 -34.60
C PRO A 118 20.76 11.85 -35.80
N ALA A 119 19.99 11.12 -36.62
CA ALA A 119 20.40 10.65 -37.94
C ALA A 119 20.85 11.85 -38.79
N ASP A 120 22.08 11.74 -39.30
CA ASP A 120 22.67 12.65 -40.26
C ASP A 120 21.87 12.64 -41.58
N THR A 121 20.95 13.58 -41.72
CA THR A 121 20.34 13.91 -43.01
C THR A 121 21.07 15.09 -43.63
N ALA A 122 22.14 14.81 -44.37
CA ALA A 122 22.76 15.77 -45.28
C ALA A 122 22.71 15.27 -46.73
N ARG A 123 21.57 15.57 -47.36
CA ARG A 123 21.39 16.05 -48.74
C ARG A 123 22.32 15.52 -49.85
N ALA A 124 21.70 14.77 -50.74
CA ALA A 124 22.04 14.73 -52.16
C ALA A 124 22.20 16.14 -52.74
N ARG A 125 23.31 16.37 -53.44
CA ARG A 125 23.44 17.35 -54.53
C ARG A 125 24.02 16.62 -55.74
N THR A 126 23.18 16.57 -56.77
CA THR A 126 23.48 16.59 -58.21
C THR A 126 24.95 16.64 -58.63
N ASP A 127 25.35 15.70 -59.50
CA ASP A 127 26.14 15.95 -60.72
C ASP A 127 26.03 14.74 -61.65
N GLY A 128 25.70 14.98 -62.94
CA GLY A 128 25.69 14.00 -64.02
C GLY A 128 24.43 13.98 -64.87
#